data_AF-A0A2N5FKK0-F1
#
_entry.id   AF-A0A2N5FKK0-F1
#
_cell.length_a   1.000
_cell.length_b   1.000
_cell.length_c   1.000
_cell.angle_alpha   90.00
_cell.angle_beta   90.00
_cell.angle_gamma   90.00
#
_symmetry.space_group_name_H-M   'P 1'
#
loop_
_entity.id
_entity.type
_entity.pdbx_description
1 polymer ?
#
loop_
_entity_poly.entity_id
_entity_poly.type
_entity_poly.pdbx_seq_one_letter_code
_entity_poly.pdbx_strand_id
1 'polypeptide(L)'
;MKFIKLTEQCFYFQAAVNIGYIKSGRHGMLIDAGLDQQAAKKVSKQLTEHDCPLTHLFITHAHADHYGGAAFIQEKHDVHTFAAKEEAAILRNPILEPLYLFQGNKPLPELRNKFLEGTPISINEEVKEGIYQCGDVSFECIAFPGHSLMQLGVKADGILFAADSYFGMEQLRKHKIPYIIDADDTIISLEKLLTIDCKGAVPGHGIYEETFQETVSQNVKYHQHVLSVLSQIISEGPISQEKLVQKICRHFDVNPQTLSSWLLFRTAITAYVTKLIKEKKAQITIEDASLYFKC
;
A
#
# COMPACT_ATOMS: atom_id res chain seq x y z
N MET A 1 -12.37 14.85 -5.37
CA MET A 1 -12.73 13.77 -4.44
C MET A 1 -14.24 13.68 -4.45
N LYS A 2 -14.80 12.49 -4.70
CA LYS A 2 -16.24 12.27 -4.82
C LYS A 2 -16.67 11.22 -3.80
N PHE A 3 -17.67 11.52 -2.97
CA PHE A 3 -18.28 10.54 -2.07
C PHE A 3 -19.23 9.63 -2.85
N ILE A 4 -18.99 8.32 -2.78
CA ILE A 4 -19.71 7.31 -3.57
C ILE A 4 -20.25 6.25 -2.63
N LYS A 5 -21.56 5.99 -2.75
CA LYS A 5 -22.26 4.91 -2.05
C LYS A 5 -22.07 3.61 -2.83
N LEU A 6 -21.63 2.55 -2.14
CA LEU A 6 -21.49 1.20 -2.70
C LEU A 6 -22.62 0.30 -2.20
N THR A 7 -22.93 0.39 -0.91
CA THR A 7 -24.07 -0.26 -0.27
C THR A 7 -24.74 0.69 0.72
N GLU A 8 -25.71 0.23 1.51
CA GLU A 8 -26.27 1.03 2.61
C GLU A 8 -25.25 1.32 3.71
N GLN A 9 -24.25 0.45 3.88
CA GLN A 9 -23.22 0.57 4.93
C GLN A 9 -21.86 1.01 4.39
N CYS A 10 -21.52 0.70 3.14
CA CYS A 10 -20.19 0.93 2.59
C CYS A 10 -20.18 2.06 1.56
N PHE A 11 -19.21 2.95 1.72
CA PHE A 11 -18.98 4.12 0.89
C PHE A 11 -17.48 4.28 0.64
N TYR A 12 -17.11 5.08 -0.35
CA TYR A 12 -15.72 5.50 -0.48
C TYR A 12 -15.62 6.90 -1.10
N PHE A 13 -14.49 7.54 -0.85
CA PHE A 13 -14.10 8.80 -1.45
C PHE A 13 -13.17 8.52 -2.63
N GLN A 14 -13.69 8.62 -3.84
CA GLN A 14 -12.88 8.44 -5.04
C GLN A 14 -11.90 9.61 -5.21
N ALA A 15 -10.61 9.31 -5.19
CA ALA A 15 -9.51 10.25 -5.35
C ALA A 15 -8.27 9.57 -5.94
N ALA A 16 -7.11 10.25 -5.91
CA ALA A 16 -5.86 9.64 -6.36
C ALA A 16 -5.48 8.43 -5.51
N VAL A 17 -5.72 8.52 -4.21
CA VAL A 17 -5.78 7.40 -3.24
C VAL A 17 -7.19 7.37 -2.70
N ASN A 18 -7.85 6.24 -2.81
CA ASN A 18 -9.21 6.03 -2.33
C ASN A 18 -9.23 5.94 -0.80
N ILE A 19 -10.25 6.52 -0.19
CA ILE A 19 -10.48 6.44 1.26
C ILE A 19 -11.82 5.72 1.45
N GLY A 20 -11.83 4.61 2.17
CA GLY A 20 -13.04 3.84 2.45
C GLY A 20 -13.83 4.41 3.62
N TYR A 21 -15.10 4.05 3.71
CA TYR A 21 -15.94 4.41 4.85
C TYR A 21 -17.03 3.37 5.08
N ILE A 22 -17.21 2.97 6.35
CA ILE A 22 -18.26 2.05 6.78
C ILE A 22 -19.15 2.78 7.80
N LYS A 23 -20.47 2.71 7.62
CA LYS A 23 -21.49 3.27 8.51
C LYS A 23 -22.41 2.17 9.02
N SER A 24 -22.60 2.09 10.33
CA SER A 24 -23.59 1.22 10.95
C SER A 24 -24.13 1.86 12.23
N GLY A 25 -25.45 1.93 12.37
CA GLY A 25 -26.10 2.53 13.54
C GLY A 25 -25.59 3.94 13.83
N ARG A 26 -25.01 4.13 15.02
CA ARG A 26 -24.45 5.42 15.49
C ARG A 26 -22.95 5.55 15.25
N HIS A 27 -22.32 4.53 14.67
CA HIS A 27 -20.89 4.44 14.49
C HIS A 27 -20.50 4.52 13.02
N GLY A 28 -19.31 5.06 12.76
CA GLY A 28 -18.74 5.08 11.43
C GLY A 28 -17.23 5.00 11.48
N MET A 29 -16.67 4.25 10.54
CA MET A 29 -15.25 3.95 10.44
C MET A 29 -14.72 4.47 9.12
N LEU A 30 -13.76 5.40 9.20
CA LEU A 30 -12.98 5.81 8.04
C LEU A 30 -11.84 4.80 7.83
N ILE A 31 -11.61 4.38 6.59
CA ILE A 31 -10.51 3.50 6.21
C ILE A 31 -9.53 4.34 5.39
N ASP A 32 -8.35 4.56 5.96
CA ASP A 32 -7.35 5.54 5.56
C ASP A 32 -7.82 7.00 5.71
N ALA A 33 -6.90 7.95 5.52
CA ALA A 33 -7.09 9.38 5.77
C ALA A 33 -6.49 10.27 4.66
N GLY A 34 -5.95 9.67 3.60
CA GLY A 34 -5.34 10.37 2.47
C GLY A 34 -3.99 11.03 2.80
N LEU A 35 -3.43 11.69 1.79
CA LEU A 35 -2.06 12.23 1.82
C LEU A 35 -1.79 13.34 2.83
N ASP A 36 -2.78 14.19 3.11
CA ASP A 36 -2.55 15.34 3.97
C ASP A 36 -3.82 15.86 4.63
N GLN A 37 -3.64 16.85 5.50
CA GLN A 37 -4.72 17.55 6.19
C GLN A 37 -5.80 18.09 5.23
N GLN A 38 -5.46 18.48 4.00
CA GLN A 38 -6.46 19.01 3.06
C GLN A 38 -7.37 17.90 2.55
N ALA A 39 -6.83 16.71 2.28
CA ALA A 39 -7.64 15.53 1.96
C ALA A 39 -8.58 15.19 3.10
N ALA A 40 -8.07 15.08 4.33
CA ALA A 40 -8.85 14.76 5.51
C ALA A 40 -9.96 15.80 5.81
N LYS A 41 -9.68 17.11 5.66
CA LYS A 41 -10.69 18.17 5.78
C LYS A 41 -11.86 17.99 4.80
N LYS A 42 -11.57 17.62 3.54
CA LYS A 42 -12.60 17.40 2.52
C LYS A 42 -13.45 16.17 2.83
N VAL A 43 -12.83 15.12 3.36
CA VAL A 43 -13.53 13.92 3.84
C VAL A 43 -14.44 14.26 5.02
N SER A 44 -13.92 14.86 6.09
CA SER A 44 -14.72 15.22 7.27
C SER A 44 -15.90 16.11 6.91
N LYS A 45 -15.70 17.10 6.03
CA LYS A 45 -16.79 17.97 5.56
C LYS A 45 -17.91 17.18 4.89
N GLN A 46 -17.57 16.29 3.95
CA GLN A 46 -18.57 15.45 3.27
C GLN A 46 -19.28 14.51 4.25
N LEU A 47 -18.56 13.91 5.21
CA LEU A 47 -19.20 13.07 6.24
C LEU A 47 -20.22 13.87 7.06
N THR A 48 -19.90 15.10 7.46
CA THR A 48 -20.85 16.00 8.15
C THR A 48 -22.04 16.34 7.27
N GLU A 49 -21.83 16.68 6.00
CA GLU A 49 -22.92 17.00 5.05
C GLU A 49 -23.88 15.82 4.80
N HIS A 50 -23.45 14.59 5.04
CA HIS A 50 -24.22 13.37 4.86
C HIS A 50 -24.66 12.70 6.17
N ASP A 51 -24.59 13.40 7.31
CA ASP A 51 -24.95 12.89 8.63
C ASP A 51 -24.28 11.53 8.93
N CYS A 52 -23.00 11.42 8.55
CA CYS A 52 -22.19 10.22 8.70
C CYS A 52 -21.27 10.37 9.94
N PRO A 53 -21.45 9.53 10.98
CA PRO A 53 -20.63 9.62 12.19
C PRO A 53 -19.17 9.24 11.90
N LEU A 54 -18.22 9.88 12.58
CA LEU A 54 -16.81 9.53 12.50
C LEU A 54 -16.32 9.19 13.90
N THR A 55 -16.36 7.90 14.23
CA THR A 55 -16.05 7.37 15.58
C THR A 55 -14.86 6.43 15.56
N HIS A 56 -14.49 5.91 14.39
CA HIS A 56 -13.38 4.99 14.22
C HIS A 56 -12.51 5.39 13.03
N LEU A 57 -11.23 5.05 13.11
CA LEU A 57 -10.27 5.20 12.03
C LEU A 57 -9.49 3.90 11.87
N PHE A 58 -9.42 3.35 10.67
CA PHE A 58 -8.61 2.19 10.35
C PHE A 58 -7.54 2.61 9.35
N ILE A 59 -6.27 2.41 9.67
CA ILE A 59 -5.16 2.67 8.74
C ILE A 59 -4.68 1.34 8.18
N THR A 60 -4.75 1.19 6.86
CA THR A 60 -4.46 -0.07 6.17
C THR A 60 -2.97 -0.40 6.20
N HIS A 61 -2.13 0.61 6.01
CA HIS A 61 -0.67 0.53 6.13
C HIS A 61 -0.03 1.93 6.28
N ALA A 62 1.28 1.95 6.53
CA ALA A 62 2.00 3.15 6.95
C ALA A 62 2.59 4.02 5.82
N HIS A 63 2.11 3.92 4.57
CA HIS A 63 2.50 4.89 3.54
C HIS A 63 1.74 6.21 3.68
N ALA A 64 2.44 7.33 3.52
CA ALA A 64 1.96 8.66 3.90
C ALA A 64 0.72 9.11 3.13
N ASP A 65 0.48 8.57 1.95
CA ASP A 65 -0.73 8.82 1.16
C ASP A 65 -1.99 8.11 1.69
N HIS A 66 -1.83 7.14 2.59
CA HIS A 66 -2.92 6.48 3.33
C HIS A 66 -3.16 7.11 4.70
N TYR A 67 -2.15 7.54 5.45
CA TYR A 67 -2.36 8.08 6.82
C TYR A 67 -2.00 9.56 7.00
N GLY A 68 -1.48 10.26 6.00
CA GLY A 68 -0.97 11.63 6.15
C GLY A 68 -2.00 12.64 6.66
N GLY A 69 -3.29 12.40 6.43
CA GLY A 69 -4.41 13.16 7.01
C GLY A 69 -4.88 12.70 8.40
N ALA A 70 -4.40 11.59 8.93
CA ALA A 70 -4.92 10.93 10.13
C ALA A 70 -4.70 11.76 11.40
N ALA A 71 -3.57 12.44 11.54
CA ALA A 71 -3.30 13.31 12.69
C ALA A 71 -4.35 14.43 12.81
N PHE A 72 -4.79 14.99 11.69
CA PHE A 72 -5.88 15.96 11.68
C PHE A 72 -7.22 15.34 12.09
N ILE A 73 -7.51 14.10 11.67
CA ILE A 73 -8.72 13.40 12.10
C ILE A 73 -8.71 13.22 13.62
N GLN A 74 -7.61 12.74 14.21
CA GLN A 74 -7.47 12.56 15.66
C GLN A 74 -7.50 13.88 16.45
N GLU A 75 -7.06 14.99 15.84
CA GLU A 75 -7.15 16.30 16.48
C GLU A 75 -8.59 16.84 16.53
N LYS A 76 -9.43 16.48 15.55
CA LYS A 76 -10.78 17.04 15.38
C LYS A 76 -11.91 16.13 15.82
N HIS A 77 -11.66 14.84 15.90
CA HIS A 77 -12.65 13.81 16.20
C HIS A 77 -12.08 12.86 17.24
N ASP A 78 -12.92 12.46 18.18
CA ASP A 78 -12.59 11.38 19.12
C ASP A 78 -12.78 10.04 18.40
N VAL A 79 -11.70 9.55 17.77
CA VAL A 79 -11.72 8.32 16.99
C VAL A 79 -10.91 7.22 17.65
N HIS A 80 -11.49 6.02 17.74
CA HIS A 80 -10.73 4.82 18.09
C HIS A 80 -10.01 4.30 16.85
N THR A 81 -8.68 4.28 16.92
CA THR A 81 -7.80 4.05 15.77
C THR A 81 -7.18 2.66 15.78
N PHE A 82 -7.34 1.96 14.65
CA PHE A 82 -6.82 0.61 14.40
C PHE A 82 -5.70 0.62 13.36
N ALA A 83 -4.73 -0.27 13.52
CA ALA A 83 -3.76 -0.65 12.50
C ALA A 83 -3.16 -2.02 12.81
N ALA A 84 -2.49 -2.67 11.85
CA ALA A 84 -1.65 -3.82 12.15
C ALA A 84 -0.48 -3.43 13.06
N LYS A 85 0.02 -4.37 13.87
CA LYS A 85 1.15 -4.13 14.79
C LYS A 85 2.39 -3.60 14.07
N GLU A 86 2.73 -4.20 12.94
CA GLU A 86 3.90 -3.87 12.13
C GLU A 86 3.80 -2.44 11.58
N GLU A 87 2.61 -2.09 11.06
CA GLU A 87 2.32 -0.77 10.51
C GLU A 87 2.24 0.30 11.62
N ALA A 88 1.65 -0.04 12.77
CA ALA A 88 1.55 0.82 13.95
C ALA A 88 2.92 1.31 14.46
N ALA A 89 3.98 0.52 14.28
CA ALA A 89 5.33 0.94 14.67
C ALA A 89 5.79 2.17 13.88
N ILE A 90 5.51 2.20 12.57
CA ILE A 90 5.84 3.31 11.67
C ILE A 90 4.85 4.46 11.86
N LEU A 91 3.55 4.19 12.01
CA LEU A 91 2.53 5.22 12.24
C LEU A 91 2.79 6.06 13.51
N ARG A 92 3.29 5.41 14.58
CA ARG A 92 3.72 6.11 15.81
C ARG A 92 5.07 6.81 15.65
N ASN A 93 5.94 6.31 14.76
CA ASN A 93 7.30 6.82 14.54
C ASN A 93 7.60 6.99 13.02
N PRO A 94 6.99 7.98 12.34
CA PRO A 94 7.03 8.08 10.87
C PRO A 94 8.42 8.16 10.25
N ILE A 95 9.42 8.62 11.00
CA ILE A 95 10.82 8.67 10.55
C ILE A 95 11.37 7.29 10.18
N LEU A 96 10.78 6.19 10.67
CA LEU A 96 11.21 4.83 10.34
C LEU A 96 11.09 4.54 8.84
N GLU A 97 10.08 5.09 8.16
CA GLU A 97 9.86 4.89 6.72
C GLU A 97 11.05 5.42 5.88
N PRO A 98 11.40 6.73 5.91
CA PRO A 98 12.53 7.24 5.15
C PRO A 98 13.89 6.74 5.68
N LEU A 99 13.99 6.35 6.96
CA LEU A 99 15.20 5.74 7.54
C LEU A 99 15.51 4.39 6.86
N TYR A 100 14.54 3.47 6.82
CA TYR A 100 14.76 2.15 6.23
C TYR A 100 14.78 2.21 4.71
N LEU A 101 13.98 3.09 4.10
CA LEU A 101 14.09 3.38 2.66
C LEU A 101 15.51 3.86 2.31
N PHE A 102 16.17 4.62 3.19
CA PHE A 102 17.55 5.08 3.01
C PHE A 102 18.62 4.16 3.64
N GLN A 103 18.40 2.84 3.62
CA GLN A 103 19.38 1.82 4.04
C GLN A 103 19.78 1.91 5.51
N GLY A 104 18.89 2.40 6.37
CA GLY A 104 19.18 2.62 7.79
C GLY A 104 20.03 3.86 8.08
N ASN A 105 20.37 4.67 7.06
CA ASN A 105 21.02 5.94 7.26
C ASN A 105 19.99 7.00 7.68
N LYS A 106 20.38 7.90 8.58
CA LYS A 106 19.54 9.05 8.94
C LYS A 106 19.13 9.80 7.65
N PRO A 107 17.83 9.98 7.39
CA PRO A 107 17.36 10.49 6.11
C PRO A 107 17.81 11.93 5.88
N LEU A 108 18.19 12.23 4.63
CA LEU A 108 18.48 13.58 4.18
C LEU A 108 17.22 14.47 4.27
N PRO A 109 17.36 15.80 4.38
CA PRO A 109 16.21 16.71 4.46
C PRO A 109 15.21 16.53 3.31
N GLU A 110 15.66 16.21 2.09
CA GLU A 110 14.77 15.99 0.94
C GLU A 110 13.90 14.71 1.06
N LEU A 111 14.33 13.73 1.86
CA LEU A 111 13.58 12.50 2.12
C LEU A 111 12.55 12.68 3.25
N ARG A 112 12.66 13.76 4.03
CA ARG A 112 11.73 14.11 5.13
C ARG A 112 10.59 14.98 4.63
N ASN A 113 9.88 14.49 3.61
CA ASN A 113 8.78 15.19 2.96
C ASN A 113 7.46 14.44 3.19
N LYS A 114 6.32 15.10 2.94
CA LYS A 114 4.99 14.54 3.21
C LYS A 114 4.62 13.25 2.45
N PHE A 115 5.38 12.87 1.42
CA PHE A 115 5.14 11.64 0.66
C PHE A 115 5.84 10.43 1.29
N LEU A 116 6.86 10.64 2.12
CA LEU A 116 7.61 9.58 2.78
C LEU A 116 7.51 9.63 4.31
N GLU A 117 7.21 10.79 4.88
CA GLU A 117 7.13 11.00 6.33
C GLU A 117 5.85 11.80 6.65
N GLY A 118 4.82 11.09 7.11
CA GLY A 118 3.58 11.69 7.61
C GLY A 118 3.72 12.22 9.04
N THR A 119 2.64 12.77 9.58
CA THR A 119 2.59 13.21 10.99
C THR A 119 2.31 12.00 11.88
N PRO A 120 3.01 11.84 13.02
CA PRO A 120 2.78 10.71 13.92
C PRO A 120 1.35 10.70 14.43
N ILE A 121 0.79 9.50 14.60
CA ILE A 121 -0.56 9.28 15.13
C ILE A 121 -0.54 8.26 16.28
N SER A 122 -1.61 8.28 17.08
CA SER A 122 -1.84 7.28 18.12
C SER A 122 -2.59 6.08 17.54
N ILE A 123 -2.27 4.87 18.01
CA ILE A 123 -3.00 3.65 17.67
C ILE A 123 -3.59 3.09 18.96
N ASN A 124 -4.92 3.06 19.03
CA ASN A 124 -5.66 2.59 20.20
C ASN A 124 -5.66 1.07 20.27
N GLU A 125 -5.73 0.40 19.12
CA GLU A 125 -5.80 -1.05 19.04
C GLU A 125 -4.99 -1.59 17.86
N GLU A 126 -4.12 -2.55 18.15
CA GLU A 126 -3.37 -3.30 17.14
C GLU A 126 -4.16 -4.55 16.74
N VAL A 127 -4.49 -4.66 15.45
CA VAL A 127 -5.32 -5.75 14.90
C VAL A 127 -4.50 -6.68 14.00
N LYS A 128 -5.05 -7.85 13.72
CA LYS A 128 -4.49 -8.85 12.80
C LYS A 128 -5.60 -9.37 11.89
N GLU A 129 -5.30 -10.31 11.02
CA GLU A 129 -6.34 -11.00 10.26
C GLU A 129 -7.40 -11.63 11.18
N GLY A 130 -8.68 -11.38 10.88
CA GLY A 130 -9.80 -11.83 11.71
C GLY A 130 -11.05 -10.97 11.59
N ILE A 131 -12.11 -11.37 12.30
CA ILE A 131 -13.40 -10.65 12.34
C ILE A 131 -13.46 -9.83 13.62
N TYR A 132 -13.87 -8.57 13.49
CA TYR A 132 -13.93 -7.58 14.55
C TYR A 132 -15.31 -6.92 14.62
N GLN A 133 -15.68 -6.52 15.83
CA GLN A 133 -16.86 -5.73 16.12
C GLN A 133 -16.46 -4.58 17.04
N CYS A 134 -16.70 -3.34 16.62
CA CYS A 134 -16.48 -2.17 17.46
C CYS A 134 -17.71 -1.24 17.39
N GLY A 135 -18.42 -1.15 18.52
CA GLY A 135 -19.75 -0.55 18.55
C GLY A 135 -20.70 -1.28 17.59
N ASP A 136 -21.31 -0.53 16.67
CA ASP A 136 -22.23 -1.07 15.67
C ASP A 136 -21.51 -1.55 14.39
N VAL A 137 -20.21 -1.27 14.23
CA VAL A 137 -19.44 -1.61 13.02
C VAL A 137 -18.89 -3.04 13.12
N SER A 138 -19.27 -3.89 12.16
CA SER A 138 -18.73 -5.24 11.97
C SER A 138 -17.85 -5.27 10.72
N PHE A 139 -16.64 -5.81 10.83
CA PHE A 139 -15.72 -5.89 9.70
C PHE A 139 -14.75 -7.07 9.83
N GLU A 140 -14.22 -7.51 8.70
CA GLU A 140 -13.19 -8.54 8.60
C GLU A 140 -11.90 -7.89 8.11
N CYS A 141 -10.81 -8.05 8.87
CA CYS A 141 -9.46 -7.72 8.45
C CYS A 141 -8.87 -8.89 7.68
N ILE A 142 -8.31 -8.62 6.51
CA ILE A 142 -7.67 -9.61 5.65
C ILE A 142 -6.24 -9.16 5.37
N ALA A 143 -5.26 -10.03 5.63
CA ALA A 143 -3.85 -9.71 5.43
C ALA A 143 -3.46 -9.79 3.94
N PHE A 144 -2.77 -8.74 3.49
CA PHE A 144 -2.18 -8.59 2.16
C PHE A 144 -0.72 -8.07 2.22
N PRO A 145 0.21 -8.81 2.84
CA PRO A 145 1.62 -8.42 2.87
C PRO A 145 2.23 -8.33 1.47
N GLY A 146 3.36 -7.63 1.37
CA GLY A 146 4.19 -7.55 0.16
C GLY A 146 4.33 -6.14 -0.38
N HIS A 147 3.25 -5.34 -0.37
CA HIS A 147 3.35 -3.90 -0.64
C HIS A 147 3.99 -3.15 0.54
N SER A 148 3.49 -3.43 1.75
CA SER A 148 4.08 -3.07 3.04
C SER A 148 4.27 -4.34 3.89
N LEU A 149 4.78 -4.20 5.11
CA LEU A 149 5.08 -5.33 6.00
C LEU A 149 3.84 -6.15 6.35
N MET A 150 2.73 -5.50 6.69
CA MET A 150 1.48 -6.15 7.06
C MET A 150 0.29 -5.25 6.73
N GLN A 151 0.09 -4.97 5.44
CA GLN A 151 -1.12 -4.29 5.00
C GLN A 151 -2.36 -5.13 5.32
N LEU A 152 -3.37 -4.50 5.90
CA LEU A 152 -4.68 -5.10 6.11
C LEU A 152 -5.71 -4.44 5.20
N GLY A 153 -6.40 -5.26 4.40
CA GLY A 153 -7.65 -4.87 3.79
C GLY A 153 -8.81 -5.04 4.77
N VAL A 154 -9.90 -4.30 4.54
CA VAL A 154 -11.09 -4.32 5.39
C VAL A 154 -12.30 -4.72 4.56
N LYS A 155 -13.00 -5.77 4.96
CA LYS A 155 -14.24 -6.23 4.30
C LYS A 155 -15.44 -6.01 5.21
N ALA A 156 -16.48 -5.38 4.68
CA ALA A 156 -17.75 -5.16 5.38
C ALA A 156 -18.91 -5.08 4.38
N ASP A 157 -20.08 -5.61 4.75
CA ASP A 157 -21.29 -5.65 3.92
C ASP A 157 -21.09 -6.19 2.48
N GLY A 158 -20.13 -7.11 2.34
CA GLY A 158 -19.74 -7.69 1.06
C GLY A 158 -18.88 -6.77 0.18
N ILE A 159 -18.38 -5.65 0.67
CA ILE A 159 -17.41 -4.79 -0.03
C ILE A 159 -16.03 -5.00 0.59
N LEU A 160 -15.01 -5.17 -0.25
CA LEU A 160 -13.60 -5.22 0.16
C LEU A 160 -12.90 -3.89 -0.12
N PHE A 161 -12.40 -3.23 0.92
CA PHE A 161 -11.43 -2.14 0.79
C PHE A 161 -10.03 -2.76 0.80
N ALA A 162 -9.45 -2.91 -0.38
CA ALA A 162 -8.24 -3.71 -0.59
C ALA A 162 -6.94 -2.90 -0.41
N ALA A 163 -7.03 -1.57 -0.37
CA ALA A 163 -5.89 -0.66 -0.37
C ALA A 163 -4.89 -1.05 -1.48
N ASP A 164 -3.59 -0.97 -1.24
CA ASP A 164 -2.56 -1.17 -2.25
C ASP A 164 -2.20 -2.65 -2.48
N SER A 165 -3.12 -3.56 -2.17
CA SER A 165 -2.93 -4.99 -2.45
C SER A 165 -3.06 -5.30 -3.94
N TYR A 166 -3.73 -4.43 -4.70
CA TYR A 166 -3.73 -4.43 -6.16
C TYR A 166 -3.97 -3.01 -6.68
N PHE A 167 -3.55 -2.75 -7.90
CA PHE A 167 -3.72 -1.46 -8.55
C PHE A 167 -4.68 -1.56 -9.74
N GLY A 168 -5.45 -0.48 -9.97
CA GLY A 168 -6.21 -0.33 -11.21
C GLY A 168 -5.30 -0.36 -12.45
N MET A 169 -5.86 -0.77 -13.58
CA MET A 169 -5.11 -0.97 -14.83
C MET A 169 -4.40 0.30 -15.33
N GLU A 170 -4.99 1.47 -15.13
CA GLU A 170 -4.37 2.74 -15.48
C GLU A 170 -3.11 2.99 -14.64
N GLN A 171 -3.19 2.69 -13.34
CA GLN A 171 -2.10 2.89 -12.39
C GLN A 171 -0.94 1.92 -12.63
N LEU A 172 -1.23 0.65 -12.94
CA LEU A 172 -0.20 -0.30 -13.36
C LEU A 172 0.58 0.22 -14.58
N ARG A 173 -0.14 0.67 -15.62
CA ARG A 173 0.48 1.21 -16.84
C ARG A 173 1.25 2.49 -16.59
N LYS A 174 0.79 3.32 -15.65
CA LYS A 174 1.42 4.60 -15.31
C LYS A 174 2.71 4.43 -14.51
N HIS A 175 2.72 3.58 -13.49
CA HIS A 175 3.88 3.43 -12.60
C HIS A 175 4.96 2.52 -13.18
N LYS A 176 4.57 1.57 -14.03
CA LYS A 176 5.41 0.64 -14.80
C LYS A 176 6.27 -0.35 -13.98
N ILE A 177 6.80 0.07 -12.84
CA ILE A 177 7.44 -0.80 -11.86
C ILE A 177 6.67 -0.60 -10.54
N PRO A 178 5.76 -1.52 -10.17
CA PRO A 178 4.97 -1.40 -8.95
C PRO A 178 5.87 -1.42 -7.71
N TYR A 179 5.58 -0.56 -6.75
CA TYR A 179 6.28 -0.56 -5.47
C TYR A 179 5.83 -1.76 -4.62
N ILE A 180 6.80 -2.53 -4.16
CA ILE A 180 6.66 -3.68 -3.27
C ILE A 180 7.94 -3.83 -2.44
N ILE A 181 7.83 -4.47 -1.29
CA ILE A 181 8.97 -4.85 -0.45
C ILE A 181 9.28 -6.35 -0.51
N ASP A 182 8.31 -7.19 -0.89
CA ASP A 182 8.49 -8.64 -1.09
C ASP A 182 7.59 -9.16 -2.21
N ALA A 183 8.20 -9.70 -3.27
CA ALA A 183 7.47 -10.17 -4.44
C ALA A 183 6.74 -11.51 -4.25
N ASP A 184 7.18 -12.36 -3.30
CA ASP A 184 6.46 -13.60 -2.99
C ASP A 184 5.16 -13.27 -2.27
N ASP A 185 5.24 -12.45 -1.22
CA ASP A 185 4.08 -12.04 -0.45
C ASP A 185 3.09 -11.27 -1.33
N THR A 186 3.55 -10.38 -2.21
CA THR A 186 2.67 -9.70 -3.16
C THR A 186 1.91 -10.68 -4.05
N ILE A 187 2.57 -11.68 -4.63
CA ILE A 187 1.91 -12.65 -5.51
C ILE A 187 0.92 -13.52 -4.72
N ILE A 188 1.29 -13.98 -3.52
CA ILE A 188 0.39 -14.74 -2.63
C ILE A 188 -0.84 -13.90 -2.26
N SER A 189 -0.66 -12.62 -1.94
CA SER A 189 -1.75 -11.68 -1.64
C SER A 189 -2.67 -11.48 -2.84
N LEU A 190 -2.12 -11.37 -4.06
CA LEU A 190 -2.91 -11.28 -5.28
C LEU A 190 -3.67 -12.57 -5.59
N GLU A 191 -3.04 -13.74 -5.41
CA GLU A 191 -3.70 -15.04 -5.58
C GLU A 191 -4.84 -15.21 -4.56
N LYS A 192 -4.64 -14.78 -3.32
CA LYS A 192 -5.68 -14.74 -2.29
C LYS A 192 -6.86 -13.85 -2.71
N LEU A 193 -6.60 -12.65 -3.24
CA LEU A 193 -7.65 -11.75 -3.74
C LEU A 193 -8.56 -12.40 -4.79
N LEU A 194 -8.01 -13.26 -5.67
CA LEU A 194 -8.80 -13.97 -6.68
C LEU A 194 -9.83 -14.95 -6.09
N THR A 195 -9.66 -15.34 -4.83
CA THR A 195 -10.50 -16.33 -4.13
C THR A 195 -11.48 -15.73 -3.13
N ILE A 196 -11.37 -14.43 -2.84
CA ILE A 196 -12.22 -13.78 -1.84
C ILE A 196 -13.64 -13.60 -2.38
N ASP A 197 -14.60 -14.11 -1.63
CA ASP A 197 -16.03 -13.88 -1.89
C ASP A 197 -16.46 -12.51 -1.35
N CYS A 198 -16.80 -11.62 -2.28
CA CYS A 198 -17.38 -10.31 -2.02
C CYS A 198 -18.13 -9.80 -3.27
N LYS A 199 -18.98 -8.79 -3.10
CA LYS A 199 -19.75 -8.13 -4.17
C LYS A 199 -18.88 -7.23 -5.06
N GLY A 200 -17.74 -6.79 -4.54
CA GLY A 200 -16.78 -5.96 -5.25
C GLY A 200 -15.68 -5.43 -4.33
N ALA A 201 -14.68 -4.80 -4.93
CA ALA A 201 -13.51 -4.29 -4.22
C ALA A 201 -13.13 -2.85 -4.64
N VAL A 202 -12.59 -2.11 -3.68
CA VAL A 202 -12.00 -0.78 -3.85
C VAL A 202 -10.49 -0.90 -3.68
N PRO A 203 -9.67 -0.68 -4.74
CA PRO A 203 -8.22 -0.59 -4.60
C PRO A 203 -7.82 0.75 -3.99
N GLY A 204 -6.62 0.85 -3.45
CA GLY A 204 -6.04 2.10 -2.98
C GLY A 204 -5.89 3.11 -4.11
N HIS A 205 -5.48 2.64 -5.30
CA HIS A 205 -5.53 3.46 -6.51
C HIS A 205 -6.30 2.79 -7.66
N GLY A 206 -7.34 3.47 -8.14
CA GLY A 206 -8.22 2.98 -9.19
C GLY A 206 -9.68 3.31 -8.87
N ILE A 207 -10.59 2.49 -9.38
CA ILE A 207 -12.03 2.61 -9.15
C ILE A 207 -12.57 1.35 -8.48
N TYR A 208 -13.75 1.45 -7.88
CA TYR A 208 -14.50 0.29 -7.42
C TYR A 208 -14.86 -0.62 -8.60
N GLU A 209 -14.71 -1.93 -8.41
CA GLU A 209 -15.02 -2.95 -9.41
C GLU A 209 -15.80 -4.10 -8.74
N GLU A 210 -16.95 -4.48 -9.32
CA GLU A 210 -17.67 -5.70 -8.92
C GLU A 210 -16.90 -6.95 -9.33
N THR A 211 -16.31 -6.93 -10.53
CA THR A 211 -15.49 -8.02 -11.12
C THR A 211 -14.00 -7.73 -11.03
N PHE A 212 -13.52 -7.30 -9.85
CA PHE A 212 -12.13 -6.90 -9.62
C PHE A 212 -11.11 -8.01 -9.89
N GLN A 213 -11.52 -9.29 -9.87
CA GLN A 213 -10.66 -10.44 -10.12
C GLN A 213 -10.02 -10.40 -11.51
N GLU A 214 -10.65 -9.78 -12.50
CA GLU A 214 -10.05 -9.57 -13.82
C GLU A 214 -8.85 -8.63 -13.73
N THR A 215 -9.00 -7.51 -13.03
CA THR A 215 -7.92 -6.53 -12.78
C THR A 215 -6.82 -7.15 -11.91
N VAL A 216 -7.15 -7.90 -10.87
CA VAL A 216 -6.18 -8.64 -10.04
C VAL A 216 -5.40 -9.65 -10.90
N SER A 217 -6.07 -10.39 -11.80
CA SER A 217 -5.40 -11.32 -12.72
C SER A 217 -4.39 -10.60 -13.63
N GLN A 218 -4.67 -9.35 -14.03
CA GLN A 218 -3.70 -8.54 -14.77
C GLN A 218 -2.55 -8.06 -13.89
N ASN A 219 -2.79 -7.73 -12.62
CA ASN A 219 -1.71 -7.42 -11.65
C ASN A 219 -0.76 -8.63 -11.55
N VAL A 220 -1.27 -9.86 -11.35
CA VAL A 220 -0.46 -11.09 -11.29
C VAL A 220 0.42 -11.24 -12.55
N LYS A 221 -0.18 -11.13 -13.73
CA LYS A 221 0.55 -11.20 -15.00
C LYS A 221 1.62 -10.11 -15.12
N TYR A 222 1.34 -8.92 -14.60
CA TYR A 222 2.28 -7.81 -14.62
C TYR A 222 3.51 -8.07 -13.74
N HIS A 223 3.31 -8.54 -12.51
CA HIS A 223 4.41 -8.94 -11.62
C HIS A 223 5.25 -10.08 -12.24
N GLN A 224 4.59 -11.07 -12.87
CA GLN A 224 5.27 -12.15 -13.59
C GLN A 224 6.08 -11.62 -14.78
N HIS A 225 5.57 -10.62 -15.50
CA HIS A 225 6.31 -9.96 -16.57
C HIS A 225 7.57 -9.26 -16.05
N VAL A 226 7.47 -8.47 -14.97
CA VAL A 226 8.65 -7.83 -14.35
C VAL A 226 9.69 -8.87 -13.92
N LEU A 227 9.28 -9.97 -13.29
CA LEU A 227 10.16 -11.08 -12.92
C LEU A 227 10.85 -11.70 -14.14
N SER A 228 10.13 -11.90 -15.24
CA SER A 228 10.71 -12.48 -16.48
C SER A 228 11.79 -11.57 -17.08
N VAL A 229 11.54 -10.26 -17.13
CA VAL A 229 12.52 -9.27 -17.63
C VAL A 229 13.75 -9.26 -16.73
N LEU A 230 13.54 -9.26 -15.42
CA LEU A 230 14.62 -9.25 -14.44
C LEU A 230 15.47 -10.53 -14.52
N SER A 231 14.83 -11.70 -14.64
CA SER A 231 15.52 -12.97 -14.84
C SER A 231 16.34 -12.98 -16.13
N GLN A 232 15.81 -12.43 -17.23
CA GLN A 232 16.53 -12.32 -18.50
C GLN A 232 17.80 -11.48 -18.33
N ILE A 233 17.70 -10.31 -17.69
CA ILE A 233 18.85 -9.40 -17.51
C ILE A 233 19.93 -10.03 -16.64
N ILE A 234 19.57 -10.73 -15.56
CA ILE A 234 20.55 -11.40 -14.68
C ILE A 234 21.22 -12.58 -15.40
N SER A 235 20.52 -13.26 -16.31
CA SER A 235 21.08 -14.39 -17.07
C SER A 235 22.16 -13.98 -18.09
N GLU A 236 22.26 -12.69 -18.44
CA GLU A 236 23.31 -12.15 -19.32
C GLU A 236 24.70 -12.19 -18.67
N GLY A 237 24.77 -12.28 -17.35
CA GLY A 237 26.01 -12.31 -16.57
C GLY A 237 25.90 -11.56 -15.24
N PRO A 238 26.92 -11.66 -14.36
CA PRO A 238 26.91 -10.96 -13.07
C PRO A 238 26.67 -9.45 -13.23
N ILE A 239 25.74 -8.91 -12.47
CA ILE A 239 25.34 -7.49 -12.53
C ILE A 239 25.26 -6.88 -11.14
N SER A 240 25.83 -5.69 -10.96
CA SER A 240 25.73 -4.98 -9.68
C SER A 240 24.32 -4.45 -9.45
N GLN A 241 23.92 -4.27 -8.19
CA GLN A 241 22.57 -3.75 -7.86
C GLN A 241 22.28 -2.42 -8.57
N GLU A 242 23.22 -1.48 -8.56
CA GLU A 242 23.04 -0.17 -9.20
C GLU A 242 22.81 -0.31 -10.71
N LYS A 243 23.59 -1.17 -11.39
CA LYS A 243 23.43 -1.43 -12.82
C LYS A 243 22.13 -2.16 -13.13
N LEU A 244 21.70 -3.08 -12.27
CA LEU A 244 20.42 -3.76 -12.43
C LEU A 244 19.25 -2.77 -12.32
N VAL A 245 19.25 -1.92 -11.28
CA VAL A 245 18.24 -0.87 -11.11
C VAL A 245 18.20 0.04 -12.35
N GLN A 246 19.36 0.49 -12.82
CA GLN A 246 19.45 1.29 -14.05
C GLN A 246 18.88 0.57 -15.28
N LYS A 247 19.25 -0.70 -15.52
CA LYS A 247 18.79 -1.48 -16.68
C LYS A 247 17.28 -1.69 -16.64
N ILE A 248 16.72 -2.05 -15.48
CA ILE A 248 15.28 -2.28 -15.32
C ILE A 248 14.50 -0.98 -15.49
N CYS A 249 14.91 0.12 -14.85
CA CYS A 249 14.29 1.43 -15.06
C CYS A 249 14.27 1.82 -16.54
N ARG A 250 15.39 1.66 -17.26
CA ARG A 250 15.45 1.94 -18.71
C ARG A 250 14.57 1.02 -19.54
N HIS A 251 14.52 -0.27 -19.22
CA HIS A 251 13.67 -1.24 -19.92
C HIS A 251 12.19 -0.85 -19.86
N PHE A 252 11.75 -0.35 -18.70
CA PHE A 252 10.38 0.12 -18.50
C PHE A 252 10.20 1.62 -18.80
N ASP A 253 11.13 2.29 -19.48
CA ASP A 253 11.04 3.73 -19.78
C ASP A 253 10.73 4.59 -18.53
N VAL A 254 11.42 4.29 -17.43
CA VAL A 254 11.37 5.00 -16.16
C VAL A 254 12.72 5.71 -15.93
N ASN A 255 12.68 6.98 -15.59
CA ASN A 255 13.89 7.78 -15.34
C ASN A 255 13.75 8.58 -14.04
N PRO A 256 14.09 8.01 -12.87
CA PRO A 256 13.95 8.70 -11.58
C PRO A 256 14.85 9.95 -11.56
N GLN A 257 14.24 11.12 -11.30
CA GLN A 257 14.94 12.42 -11.24
C GLN A 257 15.23 12.88 -9.81
N THR A 258 14.74 12.15 -8.81
CA THR A 258 14.89 12.50 -7.39
C THR A 258 15.40 11.31 -6.60
N LEU A 259 16.09 11.56 -5.48
CA LEU A 259 16.56 10.50 -4.59
C LEU A 259 15.41 9.62 -4.11
N SER A 260 14.28 10.22 -3.70
CA SER A 260 13.08 9.49 -3.27
C SER A 260 12.60 8.48 -4.32
N SER A 261 12.43 8.92 -5.56
CA SER A 261 11.97 8.03 -6.64
C SER A 261 12.97 6.92 -6.94
N TRP A 262 14.26 7.23 -6.95
CA TRP A 262 15.31 6.22 -7.15
C TRP A 262 15.31 5.17 -6.02
N LEU A 263 15.17 5.59 -4.76
CA LEU A 263 15.13 4.67 -3.62
C LEU A 263 13.92 3.72 -3.70
N LEU A 264 12.74 4.24 -4.08
CA LEU A 264 11.54 3.43 -4.27
C LEU A 264 11.74 2.37 -5.36
N PHE A 265 12.27 2.74 -6.53
CA PHE A 265 12.56 1.76 -7.60
C PHE A 265 13.63 0.76 -7.17
N ARG A 266 14.69 1.19 -6.49
CA ARG A 266 15.72 0.28 -5.99
C ARG A 266 15.12 -0.73 -5.01
N THR A 267 14.24 -0.31 -4.09
CA THR A 267 13.53 -1.21 -3.17
C THR A 267 12.68 -2.22 -3.95
N ALA A 268 11.79 -1.75 -4.82
CA ALA A 268 10.90 -2.60 -5.59
C ALA A 268 11.64 -3.61 -6.48
N ILE A 269 12.66 -3.16 -7.21
CA ILE A 269 13.48 -4.03 -8.08
C ILE A 269 14.19 -5.07 -7.23
N THR A 270 14.77 -4.69 -6.08
CA THR A 270 15.44 -5.63 -5.18
C THR A 270 14.46 -6.68 -4.63
N ALA A 271 13.22 -6.31 -4.31
CA ALA A 271 12.19 -7.23 -3.86
C ALA A 271 11.83 -8.32 -4.90
N TYR A 272 11.89 -8.01 -6.21
CA TYR A 272 11.77 -9.03 -7.24
C TYR A 272 13.00 -9.94 -7.31
N VAL A 273 14.21 -9.40 -7.12
CA VAL A 273 15.43 -10.21 -7.10
C VAL A 273 15.42 -11.20 -5.94
N THR A 274 14.97 -10.78 -4.75
CA THR A 274 14.91 -11.66 -3.56
C THR A 274 14.01 -12.87 -3.78
N LYS A 275 12.89 -12.71 -4.50
CA LYS A 275 12.07 -13.85 -4.94
C LYS A 275 12.85 -14.82 -5.83
N LEU A 276 13.57 -14.33 -6.85
CA LEU A 276 14.40 -15.21 -7.69
C LEU A 276 15.48 -15.95 -6.90
N ILE A 277 16.03 -15.31 -5.86
CA ILE A 277 17.00 -15.93 -4.96
C ILE A 277 16.35 -17.03 -4.12
N LYS A 278 15.18 -16.78 -3.52
CA LYS A 278 14.41 -17.80 -2.78
C LYS A 278 14.06 -19.00 -3.67
N GLU A 279 13.78 -18.75 -4.95
CA GLU A 279 13.53 -19.78 -5.98
C GLU A 279 14.81 -20.45 -6.52
N LYS A 280 16.00 -20.05 -6.04
CA LYS A 280 17.31 -20.55 -6.51
C LYS A 280 17.57 -20.33 -8.02
N LYS A 281 16.95 -19.29 -8.60
CA LYS A 281 17.16 -18.85 -10.00
C LYS A 281 18.19 -17.72 -10.12
N ALA A 282 18.55 -17.13 -8.98
CA ALA A 282 19.61 -16.16 -8.84
C ALA A 282 20.29 -16.33 -7.48
N GLN A 283 21.46 -15.73 -7.31
CA GLN A 283 22.22 -15.69 -6.07
C GLN A 283 22.86 -14.32 -5.88
N ILE A 284 23.09 -13.94 -4.61
CA ILE A 284 23.87 -12.76 -4.23
C ILE A 284 25.32 -13.18 -4.05
N THR A 285 26.23 -12.45 -4.66
CA THR A 285 27.67 -12.57 -4.41
C THR A 285 28.30 -11.22 -4.13
N ILE A 286 29.32 -11.22 -3.28
CA ILE A 286 30.14 -10.03 -3.02
C ILE A 286 31.49 -10.26 -3.70
N GLU A 287 31.81 -9.40 -4.66
CA GLU A 287 33.06 -9.45 -5.43
C GLU A 287 33.64 -8.03 -5.45
N ASP A 288 34.92 -7.87 -5.08
CA ASP A 288 35.59 -6.56 -4.95
C ASP A 288 34.77 -5.53 -4.14
N ALA A 289 34.32 -5.95 -2.95
CA ALA A 289 33.46 -5.18 -2.04
C ALA A 289 32.14 -4.65 -2.68
N SER A 290 31.72 -5.20 -3.81
CA SER A 290 30.51 -4.82 -4.53
C SER A 290 29.49 -5.96 -4.53
N LEU A 291 28.20 -5.60 -4.38
CA LEU A 291 27.10 -6.56 -4.42
C LEU A 291 26.67 -6.84 -5.87
N TYR A 292 26.70 -8.11 -6.25
CA TYR A 292 26.28 -8.62 -7.54
C TYR A 292 25.14 -9.62 -7.42
N PHE A 293 24.33 -9.68 -8.47
CA PHE A 293 23.37 -10.75 -8.73
C PHE A 293 23.81 -11.53 -9.96
N LYS A 294 23.71 -12.86 -9.91
CA LYS A 294 23.96 -13.78 -11.04
C LYS A 294 23.07 -15.00 -10.93
N CYS A 295 22.88 -15.73 -12.03
CA CYS A 295 22.23 -17.04 -12.02
C CYS A 295 23.04 -18.09 -11.24
#